data_AF-A0A841ESX6-F1
#
_entry.id   AF-A0A841ESX6-F1
#
_cell.length_a   1.000
_cell.length_b   1.000
_cell.length_c   1.000
_cell.angle_alpha   90.00
_cell.angle_beta   90.00
_cell.angle_gamma   90.00
#
_symmetry.space_group_name_H-M   'P 1'
#
loop_
_entity.id
_entity.type
_entity.pdbx_description
1 polymer ?
#
loop_
_entity_poly.entity_id
_entity_poly.type
_entity_poly.pdbx_seq_one_letter_code
_entity_poly.pdbx_strand_id
1 'polypeptide(L)'
;MSVLRQMIGTRIRAMRNAKGLTQQKLADIAGLDYRYIGALERGERNFSIDTLEKVLNALDVDIIQLIPNELKNETNIKQEAIDSFIFGLGNLSNDQIKTIQKINTDIFNLL
;
A
#
# COMPACT_ATOMS: atom_id res chain seq x y z
N MET A 1 12.99 -12.46 15.72
CA MET A 1 12.47 -11.24 15.08
C MET A 1 11.20 -11.58 14.31
N SER A 2 10.22 -10.69 14.22
CA SER A 2 8.99 -10.96 13.44
C SER A 2 9.25 -10.78 11.96
N VAL A 3 8.82 -11.75 11.14
CA VAL A 3 8.88 -11.68 9.67
C VAL A 3 8.22 -10.39 9.16
N LEU A 4 7.08 -10.00 9.74
CA LEU A 4 6.36 -8.78 9.37
C LEU A 4 7.18 -7.52 9.63
N ARG A 5 7.87 -7.43 10.78
CA ARG A 5 8.73 -6.28 11.09
C ARG A 5 9.91 -6.16 10.13
N GLN A 6 10.53 -7.28 9.79
CA GLN A 6 11.65 -7.31 8.86
C GLN A 6 11.23 -6.90 7.45
N MET A 7 10.06 -7.36 7.00
CA MET A 7 9.46 -6.96 5.73
C MET A 7 9.19 -5.45 5.69
N ILE A 8 8.49 -4.91 6.69
CA ILE A 8 8.18 -3.48 6.77
C ILE A 8 9.46 -2.64 6.78
N GLY A 9 10.43 -2.99 7.63
CA GLY A 9 11.72 -2.29 7.69
C GLY A 9 12.47 -2.28 6.36
N THR A 10 12.48 -3.42 5.67
CA THR A 10 13.12 -3.56 4.34
C THR A 10 12.42 -2.68 3.30
N ARG A 11 11.08 -2.61 3.32
CA ARG A 11 10.31 -1.77 2.39
C ARG A 11 10.53 -0.28 2.64
N ILE A 12 10.53 0.15 3.90
CA ILE A 12 10.85 1.52 4.29
C ILE A 12 12.25 1.90 3.80
N ARG A 13 13.24 1.01 3.99
CA ARG A 13 14.60 1.23 3.47
C ARG A 13 14.63 1.39 1.95
N ALA A 14 13.89 0.54 1.23
CA ALA A 14 13.83 0.61 -0.23
C ALA A 14 13.21 1.94 -0.71
N MET A 15 12.09 2.35 -0.12
CA MET A 15 11.42 3.61 -0.44
C MET A 15 12.30 4.83 -0.11
N ARG A 16 12.96 4.82 1.05
CA ARG A 16 13.93 5.86 1.44
C ARG A 16 15.03 6.00 0.39
N ASN A 17 15.63 4.89 -0.02
CA ASN A 17 16.68 4.87 -1.04
C ASN A 17 16.17 5.38 -2.40
N ALA A 18 14.96 4.99 -2.81
CA ALA A 18 14.36 5.47 -4.06
C ALA A 18 14.15 6.99 -4.08
N LYS A 19 13.90 7.59 -2.91
CA LYS A 19 13.83 9.06 -2.74
C LYS A 19 15.19 9.73 -2.50
N GLY A 20 16.29 8.99 -2.56
CA GLY A 20 17.65 9.53 -2.38
C GLY A 20 17.94 10.04 -0.96
N LEU A 21 17.14 9.65 0.03
CA LEU A 21 17.26 10.13 1.40
C LEU A 21 18.26 9.31 2.20
N THR A 22 19.09 9.95 3.04
CA THR A 22 19.87 9.25 4.07
C THR A 22 18.98 8.87 5.26
N GLN A 23 19.40 7.91 6.09
CA GLN A 23 18.67 7.58 7.33
C GLN A 23 18.53 8.79 8.25
N GLN A 24 19.59 9.61 8.36
CA GLN A 24 19.56 10.87 9.10
C GLN A 24 18.50 11.81 8.53
N LYS A 25 18.46 12.00 7.22
CA LYS A 25 17.50 12.90 6.58
C LYS A 25 16.05 12.43 6.80
N LEU A 26 15.80 11.13 6.70
CA LEU A 26 14.48 10.58 7.01
C LEU A 26 14.10 10.81 8.48
N ALA A 27 15.04 10.60 9.41
CA ALA A 27 14.83 10.88 10.83
C ALA A 27 14.46 12.34 11.09
N ASP A 28 15.19 13.28 10.47
CA ASP A 28 14.95 14.71 10.61
C ASP A 28 13.53 15.10 10.12
N ILE A 29 13.09 14.55 8.98
CA ILE A 29 11.74 14.82 8.44
C ILE A 29 10.66 14.16 9.30
N ALA A 30 10.89 12.94 9.78
CA ALA A 30 9.93 12.21 10.61
C ALA A 30 9.87 12.68 12.07
N GLY A 31 10.79 13.56 12.50
CA GLY A 31 10.94 13.95 13.90
C GLY A 31 11.33 12.79 14.81
N LEU A 32 12.23 11.91 14.33
CA LEU A 32 12.68 10.70 15.01
C LEU A 32 14.20 10.68 15.17
N ASP A 33 14.70 9.86 16.10
CA ASP A 33 16.13 9.62 16.25
C ASP A 33 16.67 8.77 15.07
N TYR A 34 17.80 9.15 14.49
CA TYR A 34 18.38 8.45 13.32
C TYR A 34 18.74 6.98 13.61
N ARG A 35 19.14 6.64 14.85
CA ARG A 35 19.41 5.25 15.27
C ARG A 35 18.11 4.47 15.32
N TYR A 36 17.00 5.12 15.66
CA TYR A 36 15.68 4.52 15.61
C TYR A 36 15.30 4.16 14.17
N ILE A 37 15.48 5.07 13.20
CA ILE A 37 15.28 4.77 11.77
C ILE A 37 16.13 3.58 11.33
N GLY A 38 17.42 3.55 11.69
CA GLY A 38 18.28 2.42 11.36
C GLY A 38 17.80 1.09 11.96
N ALA A 39 17.39 1.09 13.22
CA ALA A 39 16.87 -0.11 13.88
C ALA A 39 15.50 -0.56 13.34
N LEU A 40 14.66 0.40 12.93
CA LEU A 40 13.39 0.16 12.25
C LEU A 40 13.61 -0.50 10.88
N GLU A 41 14.54 0.03 10.07
CA GLU A 41 14.87 -0.55 8.76
C GLU A 41 15.43 -1.96 8.84
N ARG A 42 16.13 -2.30 9.92
CA ARG A 42 16.63 -3.66 10.19
C ARG A 42 15.60 -4.56 10.88
N GLY A 43 14.43 -4.04 11.27
CA GLY A 43 13.39 -4.78 11.98
C GLY A 43 13.76 -5.18 13.42
N GLU A 44 14.76 -4.52 14.00
CA GLU A 44 15.33 -4.84 15.32
C GLU A 44 14.50 -4.29 16.48
N ARG A 45 13.72 -3.24 16.24
CA ARG A 45 12.85 -2.59 17.23
C ARG A 45 11.38 -2.86 16.92
N ASN A 46 10.58 -3.00 17.97
CA ASN A 46 9.14 -2.89 17.85
C ASN A 46 8.80 -1.39 17.74
N PHE A 47 8.05 -1.01 16.71
CA PHE A 47 7.58 0.35 16.51
C PHE A 47 6.07 0.41 16.72
N SER A 48 5.59 1.55 17.22
CA SER A 48 4.15 1.83 17.28
C SER A 48 3.61 2.15 15.88
N ILE A 49 2.29 2.08 15.72
CA ILE A 49 1.60 2.52 14.50
C ILE A 49 1.87 4.02 14.27
N ASP A 50 1.81 4.86 15.31
CA ASP A 50 2.11 6.30 15.20
C ASP A 50 3.53 6.57 14.69
N THR A 51 4.50 5.73 15.08
CA THR A 51 5.87 5.85 14.58
C THR A 51 5.95 5.47 13.11
N LEU A 52 5.21 4.43 12.70
CA LEU A 52 5.10 4.03 11.31
C LEU A 52 4.47 5.14 10.47
N GLU A 53 3.37 5.74 10.94
CA GLU A 53 2.68 6.85 10.27
C GLU A 53 3.63 8.05 10.06
N LYS A 54 4.40 8.45 11.08
CA LYS A 54 5.43 9.50 10.93
C LYS A 54 6.44 9.21 9.83
N VAL A 55 6.91 7.96 9.75
CA VAL A 55 7.86 7.53 8.71
C VAL A 55 7.22 7.54 7.32
N LEU A 56 5.97 7.08 7.20
CA LEU A 56 5.24 7.08 5.92
C LEU A 56 4.95 8.50 5.43
N ASN A 57 4.53 9.40 6.33
CA ASN A 57 4.34 10.80 6.03
C ASN A 57 5.66 11.48 5.62
N ALA A 58 6.76 11.19 6.32
CA ALA A 58 8.07 11.70 5.96
C ALA A 58 8.59 11.16 4.62
N LEU A 59 8.19 9.95 4.26
CA LEU A 59 8.45 9.36 2.96
C LEU A 59 7.43 9.78 1.90
N ASP A 60 6.33 10.45 2.23
CA ASP A 60 5.23 10.77 1.31
C ASP A 60 4.79 9.53 0.51
N VAL A 61 4.34 8.50 1.26
CA VAL A 61 3.86 7.21 0.74
C VAL A 61 2.66 6.71 1.55
N ASP A 62 1.75 6.01 0.89
CA ASP A 62 0.60 5.37 1.53
C ASP A 62 0.99 4.03 2.17
N ILE A 63 0.33 3.64 3.27
CA ILE A 63 0.53 2.36 3.96
C ILE A 63 0.37 1.14 3.03
N ILE A 64 -0.51 1.22 2.04
CA ILE A 64 -0.75 0.17 1.04
C ILE A 64 0.52 -0.14 0.25
N GLN A 65 1.40 0.85 0.05
CA GLN A 65 2.65 0.67 -0.68
C GLN A 65 3.70 -0.15 0.10
N LEU A 66 3.56 -0.29 1.42
CA LEU A 66 4.42 -1.19 2.21
C LEU A 66 4.13 -2.67 1.93
N ILE A 67 2.93 -2.99 1.42
CA ILE A 67 2.51 -4.36 1.17
C ILE A 67 3.11 -4.81 -0.17
N PRO A 68 4.00 -5.83 -0.19
CA PRO A 68 4.49 -6.42 -1.43
C PRO A 68 3.31 -6.87 -2.29
N ASN A 69 3.40 -6.64 -3.60
CA ASN A 69 2.43 -7.23 -4.54
C ASN A 69 2.40 -8.76 -4.44
N GLU A 70 3.50 -9.40 -4.00
CA GLU A 70 3.56 -10.85 -3.76
C GLU A 70 2.77 -11.29 -2.51
N LEU A 71 2.49 -10.39 -1.56
CA LEU A 71 1.57 -10.66 -0.44
C LEU A 71 0.10 -10.36 -0.78
N LYS A 72 -0.16 -9.79 -1.97
CA LYS A 72 -1.43 -10.05 -2.66
C LYS A 72 -1.36 -11.49 -3.19
N ASN A 73 -1.30 -12.45 -2.26
CA ASN A 73 -1.30 -13.86 -2.61
C ASN A 73 -2.64 -14.18 -3.27
N GLU A 74 -2.51 -14.72 -4.48
CA GLU A 74 -3.50 -14.83 -5.54
C GLU A 74 -3.92 -13.48 -6.10
N THR A 75 -3.69 -13.28 -7.40
CA THR A 75 -4.70 -12.57 -8.17
C THR A 75 -5.99 -13.36 -8.01
N ASN A 76 -6.75 -12.97 -6.99
CA ASN A 76 -8.09 -13.44 -6.80
C ASN A 76 -8.78 -13.10 -8.13
N ILE A 77 -9.31 -14.11 -8.82
CA ILE A 77 -10.03 -13.93 -10.09
C ILE A 77 -11.08 -12.80 -9.95
N LYS A 78 -11.64 -12.63 -8.75
CA LYS A 78 -12.54 -11.52 -8.42
C LYS A 78 -11.84 -10.16 -8.47
N GLN A 79 -10.62 -10.03 -7.95
CA GLN A 79 -9.86 -8.78 -8.00
C GLN A 79 -9.43 -8.41 -9.42
N GLU A 80 -8.95 -9.38 -10.21
CA GLU A 80 -8.67 -9.20 -11.64
C GLU A 80 -9.92 -8.76 -12.41
N ALA A 81 -11.06 -9.40 -12.13
CA ALA A 81 -12.34 -9.04 -12.73
C ALA A 81 -12.79 -7.64 -12.32
N ILE A 82 -12.61 -7.25 -11.05
CA ILE A 82 -12.91 -5.90 -10.56
C ILE A 82 -12.04 -4.87 -11.25
N ASP A 83 -10.73 -5.09 -11.33
CA ASP A 83 -9.78 -4.15 -11.93
C ASP A 83 -10.08 -3.95 -13.42
N SER A 84 -10.32 -5.05 -14.16
CA SER A 84 -10.73 -5.03 -15.56
C SER A 84 -12.07 -4.30 -15.76
N PHE A 85 -13.04 -4.57 -14.88
CA PHE A 85 -14.35 -3.94 -14.92
C PHE A 85 -14.24 -2.42 -14.69
N ILE A 86 -13.52 -1.98 -13.66
CA ILE A 86 -13.30 -0.56 -13.36
C ILE A 86 -12.63 0.15 -14.55
N PHE A 87 -11.60 -0.46 -15.15
CA PHE A 87 -10.93 0.09 -16.33
C PHE A 87 -11.90 0.28 -17.50
N GLY A 88 -12.76 -0.71 -17.77
CA GLY A 88 -13.78 -0.65 -18.82
C GLY A 88 -14.85 0.44 -18.61
N LEU A 89 -15.11 0.84 -17.36
CA LEU A 89 -16.08 1.90 -17.05
C LEU A 89 -15.55 3.32 -17.31
N GLY A 90 -14.23 3.52 -17.38
CA GLY A 90 -13.61 4.86 -17.34
C GLY A 90 -14.04 5.85 -18.44
N ASN A 91 -14.57 5.35 -19.57
CA ASN A 91 -15.01 6.17 -20.71
C ASN A 91 -16.51 6.07 -21.01
N LEU A 92 -17.31 5.49 -20.11
CA LEU A 92 -18.74 5.27 -20.34
C LEU A 92 -19.58 6.47 -19.87
N SER A 93 -20.68 6.72 -20.57
CA SER A 93 -21.67 7.72 -20.14
C SER A 93 -22.48 7.22 -18.95
N ASN A 94 -23.10 8.15 -18.23
CA ASN A 94 -23.97 7.81 -17.09
C ASN A 94 -25.11 6.84 -17.47
N ASP A 95 -25.66 6.94 -18.69
CA ASP A 95 -26.72 6.05 -19.15
C ASP A 95 -26.20 4.63 -19.46
N GLN A 96 -24.97 4.52 -19.96
CA GLN A 96 -24.29 3.24 -20.15
C GLN A 96 -23.97 2.57 -18.80
N ILE A 97 -23.52 3.35 -17.81
CA ILE A 97 -23.26 2.85 -16.45
C ILE A 97 -24.55 2.34 -15.81
N LYS A 98 -25.67 3.08 -15.91
CA LYS A 98 -26.98 2.63 -15.40
C LYS A 98 -27.45 1.33 -16.07
N THR A 99 -27.23 1.20 -17.37
CA THR A 99 -27.56 -0.02 -18.12
C THR A 99 -26.76 -1.21 -17.60
N ILE A 100 -25.46 -1.03 -17.37
CA ILE A 100 -24.58 -2.07 -16.79
C ILE A 100 -25.03 -2.44 -15.36
N GLN A 101 -25.38 -1.46 -14.53
CA GLN A 101 -25.90 -1.71 -13.17
C GLN A 101 -27.19 -2.54 -13.20
N LYS A 102 -28.10 -2.25 -14.13
CA LYS A 102 -29.32 -3.02 -14.33
C LYS A 102 -29.00 -4.47 -14.69
N ILE A 103 -28.13 -4.68 -15.69
CA ILE A 103 -27.70 -6.03 -16.11
C ILE A 103 -27.09 -6.80 -14.94
N ASN A 104 -26.21 -6.19 -14.17
CA ASN A 104 -25.61 -6.85 -13.01
C ASN A 104 -26.66 -7.24 -11.97
N THR A 105 -27.62 -6.36 -11.69
CA THR A 105 -28.73 -6.64 -10.77
C THR A 105 -29.57 -7.81 -11.27
N ASP A 106 -29.90 -7.82 -12.56
CA ASP A 106 -30.68 -8.89 -13.18
C ASP A 106 -29.93 -10.22 -13.10
N ILE A 107 -28.61 -10.24 -13.37
CA ILE A 107 -27.77 -11.45 -13.25
C ILE A 107 -27.77 -11.97 -11.80
N PHE A 108 -27.58 -11.11 -10.80
CA PHE A 108 -27.57 -11.55 -9.41
C PHE A 108 -28.92 -12.08 -8.93
N ASN A 109 -30.03 -11.60 -9.50
CA ASN A 109 -31.36 -12.12 -9.20
C ASN A 109 -31.65 -13.49 -9.86
N LEU A 110 -30.80 -13.94 -10.80
CA LEU A 110 -30.92 -15.23 -11.49
C LEU A 110 -30.05 -16.34 -10.88
N LEU A 111 -29.17 -16.00 -9.92
CA LEU A 111 -28.32 -16.93 -9.17
C LEU A 111 -28.93 -17.23 -7.80
#